data_AF-A0A413SRK8-F1
#
_entry.id   AF-A0A413SRK8-F1
#
_cell.length_a   1.000
_cell.length_b   1.000
_cell.length_c   1.000
_cell.angle_alpha   90.00
_cell.angle_beta   90.00
_cell.angle_gamma   90.00
#
_symmetry.space_group_name_H-M   'P 1'
#
loop_
_entity.id
_entity.type
_entity.pdbx_description
1 polymer ?
#
loop_
_entity_poly.entity_id
_entity_poly.type
_entity_poly.pdbx_seq_one_letter_code
_entity_poly.pdbx_strand_id
1 'polypeptide(L)'
;MDPKESAADTRRYFLQTAFLQKAVEASKIKVSKKEAEKWAQKMMRAMDQQLANNGEDFEKYYEGTGTTEKELMDEFIKEAEKQLKSRMVLYEIAREQNILEH
;
A
#
# COMPACT_ATOMS: atom_id res chain seq x y z
N MET A 1 -14.77 -11.64 21.32
CA MET A 1 -14.64 -10.18 21.50
C MET A 1 -16.01 -9.62 21.81
N ASP A 2 -16.11 -8.71 22.77
CA ASP A 2 -17.35 -7.99 23.04
C ASP A 2 -17.74 -7.16 21.81
N PRO A 3 -19.01 -7.19 21.35
CA PRO A 3 -19.44 -6.44 20.15
C PRO A 3 -19.17 -4.93 20.23
N LYS A 4 -19.19 -4.37 21.45
CA LYS A 4 -18.89 -2.95 21.71
C LYS A 4 -17.41 -2.63 21.54
N GLU A 5 -16.53 -3.55 21.91
CA GLU A 5 -15.08 -3.44 21.79
C GLU A 5 -14.67 -3.51 20.31
N SER A 6 -15.23 -4.50 19.59
CA SER A 6 -15.05 -4.62 18.12
C SER A 6 -15.51 -3.38 17.35
N ALA A 7 -16.63 -2.76 17.75
CA ALA A 7 -17.10 -1.52 17.15
C ALA A 7 -16.23 -0.30 17.49
N ALA A 8 -15.61 -0.27 18.68
CA ALA A 8 -14.67 0.79 19.06
C ALA A 8 -13.35 0.69 18.27
N ASP A 9 -12.81 -0.51 18.13
CA ASP A 9 -11.59 -0.77 17.36
C ASP A 9 -11.75 -0.43 15.88
N THR A 10 -12.89 -0.83 15.30
CA THR A 10 -13.25 -0.48 13.93
C THR A 10 -13.28 1.03 13.72
N ARG A 11 -13.93 1.77 14.63
CA ARG A 11 -13.97 3.24 14.58
C ARG A 11 -12.58 3.86 14.70
N ARG A 12 -11.76 3.38 15.64
CA ARG A 12 -10.39 3.85 15.82
C ARG A 12 -9.56 3.67 14.56
N TYR A 13 -9.63 2.49 13.96
CA TYR A 13 -8.94 2.17 12.71
C TYR A 13 -9.35 3.13 11.58
N PHE A 14 -10.65 3.33 11.36
CA PHE A 14 -11.13 4.24 10.32
C PHE A 14 -10.69 5.68 10.55
N LEU A 15 -10.73 6.17 11.80
CA LEU A 15 -10.24 7.50 12.14
C LEU A 15 -8.74 7.63 11.87
N GLN A 16 -7.92 6.66 12.29
CA GLN A 16 -6.48 6.67 12.04
C GLN A 16 -6.16 6.71 10.53
N THR A 17 -6.84 5.89 9.73
CA THR A 17 -6.71 5.87 8.28
C THR A 17 -7.11 7.21 7.66
N ALA A 18 -8.23 7.81 8.10
CA ALA A 18 -8.67 9.11 7.59
C ALA A 18 -7.70 10.24 7.95
N PHE A 19 -7.13 10.24 9.16
CA PHE A 19 -6.13 11.22 9.56
C PHE A 19 -4.84 11.08 8.75
N LEU A 20 -4.36 9.86 8.55
CA LEU A 20 -3.19 9.60 7.72
C LEU A 20 -3.42 10.09 6.28
N GLN A 21 -4.58 9.78 5.70
CA GLN A 21 -4.93 10.22 4.35
C GLN A 21 -4.88 11.75 4.23
N LYS A 22 -5.46 12.47 5.19
CA LYS A 22 -5.38 13.95 5.23
C LYS A 22 -3.95 14.46 5.36
N ALA A 23 -3.12 13.82 6.18
CA ALA A 23 -1.71 14.19 6.31
C ALA A 23 -0.93 13.96 5.00
N VAL A 24 -1.23 12.87 4.29
CA VAL A 24 -0.64 12.55 2.98
C VAL A 24 -1.06 13.55 1.91
N GLU A 25 -2.32 13.99 1.91
CA GLU A 25 -2.83 15.02 1.00
C GLU A 25 -2.21 16.39 1.27
N ALA A 26 -2.04 16.77 2.55
CA ALA A 26 -1.41 18.03 2.94
C ALA A 26 0.12 18.03 2.74
N SER A 27 0.74 16.86 2.64
CA SER A 27 2.20 16.72 2.54
C SER A 27 2.73 17.10 1.15
N LYS A 28 3.87 17.81 1.16
CA LYS A 28 4.66 18.16 -0.04
C LYS A 28 5.66 17.08 -0.45
N ILE A 29 5.76 15.99 0.32
CA ILE A 29 6.67 14.87 0.01
C ILE A 29 6.28 14.26 -1.34
N LYS A 30 7.26 14.06 -2.21
CA LYS A 30 7.08 13.42 -3.52
C LYS A 30 7.80 12.09 -3.53
N VAL A 31 7.12 11.05 -4.01
CA VAL A 31 7.72 9.74 -4.29
C VAL A 31 8.32 9.80 -5.68
N SER A 32 9.54 9.29 -5.86
CA SER A 32 10.10 9.21 -7.20
C SER A 32 9.47 8.04 -7.97
N LYS A 33 9.19 8.26 -9.26
CA LYS A 33 8.61 7.22 -10.14
C LYS A 33 9.44 5.92 -10.12
N LYS A 34 10.76 6.06 -10.10
CA LYS A 34 11.70 4.93 -10.06
C LYS A 34 11.58 4.10 -8.77
N GLU A 35 11.34 4.74 -7.62
CA GLU A 35 11.11 4.04 -6.35
C GLU A 35 9.77 3.32 -6.36
N ALA A 36 8.73 3.96 -6.89
CA ALA A 36 7.41 3.34 -7.05
C ALA A 36 7.46 2.13 -7.99
N GLU A 37 8.12 2.25 -9.15
CA GLU A 37 8.33 1.14 -10.09
C GLU A 37 9.08 -0.03 -9.42
N LYS A 38 10.15 0.26 -8.67
CA LYS A 38 10.90 -0.77 -7.93
C LYS A 38 10.03 -1.47 -6.88
N TRP A 39 9.13 -0.74 -6.23
CA TRP A 39 8.20 -1.31 -5.26
C TRP A 39 7.08 -2.11 -5.93
N ALA A 40 6.51 -1.62 -7.03
CA ALA A 40 5.54 -2.33 -7.85
C ALA A 40 6.10 -3.66 -8.38
N GLN A 41 7.37 -3.69 -8.80
CA GLN A 41 8.04 -4.94 -9.18
C GLN A 41 8.15 -5.94 -8.02
N LYS A 42 8.31 -5.48 -6.77
CA LYS A 42 8.26 -6.37 -5.61
C LYS A 42 6.85 -6.90 -5.38
N MET A 43 5.82 -6.07 -5.60
CA MET A 43 4.42 -6.48 -5.51
C MET A 43 4.08 -7.53 -6.58
N MET A 44 4.54 -7.34 -7.83
CA MET A 44 4.42 -8.34 -8.90
C MET A 44 5.03 -9.67 -8.49
N ARG A 45 6.25 -9.68 -7.95
CA ARG A 45 6.91 -10.93 -7.51
C ARG A 45 6.19 -11.61 -6.35
N ALA A 46 5.64 -10.83 -5.42
CA ALA A 46 4.86 -11.38 -4.33
C ALA A 46 3.56 -12.03 -4.83
N MET A 47 2.91 -11.38 -5.82
CA MET A 47 1.73 -11.93 -6.48
C MET A 47 2.05 -13.19 -7.28
N ASP A 48 3.16 -13.20 -8.03
CA ASP A 48 3.65 -14.38 -8.75
C ASP A 48 3.77 -15.60 -7.82
N GLN A 49 4.41 -15.39 -6.67
CA GLN A 49 4.56 -16.42 -5.65
C GLN A 49 3.21 -16.87 -5.08
N GLN A 50 2.26 -15.95 -4.89
CA GLN A 50 0.92 -16.27 -4.43
C GLN A 50 0.13 -17.09 -5.46
N LEU A 51 0.21 -16.74 -6.74
CA LEU A 51 -0.43 -17.48 -7.83
C LEU A 51 0.16 -18.89 -7.94
N ALA A 52 1.49 -19.00 -7.92
CA ALA A 52 2.17 -20.29 -7.98
C ALA A 52 1.77 -21.22 -6.82
N ASN A 53 1.62 -20.68 -5.61
CA ASN A 53 1.14 -21.43 -4.44
C ASN A 53 -0.30 -21.95 -4.62
N ASN A 54 -1.11 -21.30 -5.44
CA ASN A 54 -2.48 -21.70 -5.76
C ASN A 54 -2.56 -22.57 -7.04
N GLY A 55 -1.43 -22.93 -7.65
CA GLY A 55 -1.40 -23.67 -8.92
C GLY A 55 -1.83 -22.83 -10.14
N GLU A 56 -1.80 -21.51 -10.00
CA GLU A 56 -2.09 -20.53 -11.04
C GLU A 56 -0.80 -19.83 -11.50
N ASP A 57 -0.90 -19.12 -12.62
CA ASP A 57 0.13 -18.25 -13.17
C ASP A 57 -0.51 -16.94 -13.65
N PHE A 58 0.31 -16.01 -14.10
CA PHE A 58 -0.18 -14.74 -14.59
C PHE A 58 -1.03 -14.86 -15.86
N GLU A 59 -0.76 -15.83 -16.73
CA GLU A 59 -1.56 -16.02 -17.95
C GLU A 59 -3.02 -16.33 -17.59
N LYS A 60 -3.23 -17.30 -16.69
CA LYS A 60 -4.57 -17.63 -16.18
C LYS A 60 -5.20 -16.47 -15.41
N TYR A 61 -4.41 -15.73 -14.64
CA TYR A 61 -4.91 -14.55 -13.93
C TYR A 61 -5.43 -13.48 -14.89
N TYR A 62 -4.69 -13.19 -15.95
CA TYR A 62 -5.09 -12.23 -16.97
C TYR A 62 -6.33 -12.68 -17.74
N GLU A 63 -6.41 -13.96 -18.11
CA GLU A 63 -7.61 -14.54 -18.73
C GLU A 63 -8.84 -14.44 -17.81
N GLY A 64 -8.67 -14.74 -16.52
CA GLY A 64 -9.76 -14.74 -15.54
C GLY A 64 -10.26 -13.35 -15.17
N THR A 65 -9.36 -12.36 -15.14
CA THR A 65 -9.70 -10.97 -14.77
C THR A 65 -9.95 -10.05 -15.97
N GLY A 66 -9.59 -10.49 -17.18
CA GLY A 66 -9.64 -9.66 -18.38
C GLY A 66 -8.65 -8.49 -18.35
N THR A 67 -7.56 -8.62 -17.59
CA THR A 67 -6.51 -7.59 -17.46
C THR A 67 -5.25 -8.00 -18.22
N THR A 68 -4.34 -7.05 -18.41
CA THR A 68 -3.02 -7.30 -19.00
C THR A 68 -1.90 -7.04 -17.99
N GLU A 69 -0.71 -7.58 -18.26
CA GLU A 69 0.49 -7.30 -17.45
C GLU A 69 0.75 -5.80 -17.29
N LYS A 70 0.57 -5.03 -18.37
CA LYS A 70 0.78 -3.58 -18.34
C LYS A 70 -0.22 -2.89 -17.42
N GLU A 71 -1.50 -3.24 -17.52
CA GLU A 71 -2.53 -2.65 -16.67
C GLU A 71 -2.30 -2.99 -15.20
N LEU A 72 -1.96 -4.24 -14.91
CA LEU A 72 -1.63 -4.68 -13.56
C LEU A 72 -0.39 -3.96 -13.01
N MET A 73 0.65 -3.80 -13.82
CA MET A 73 1.85 -3.05 -13.43
C MET A 73 1.53 -1.57 -13.17
N ASP A 74 0.73 -0.94 -14.03
CA ASP A 74 0.33 0.47 -13.86
C ASP A 74 -0.51 0.66 -12.59
N GLU A 75 -1.36 -0.30 -12.23
CA GLU A 75 -2.09 -0.33 -10.96
C GLU A 75 -1.15 -0.47 -9.76
N PHE A 76 -0.20 -1.40 -9.82
CA PHE A 76 0.79 -1.58 -8.76
C PHE A 76 1.72 -0.39 -8.60
N ILE A 77 2.05 0.34 -9.67
CA ILE A 77 2.80 1.60 -9.57
C ILE A 77 1.98 2.64 -8.81
N LYS A 78 0.71 2.84 -9.15
CA LYS A 78 -0.18 3.79 -8.44
C LYS A 78 -0.32 3.42 -6.97
N GLU A 79 -0.46 2.14 -6.67
CA GLU A 79 -0.58 1.66 -5.30
C GLU A 79 0.75 1.81 -4.54
N ALA A 80 1.88 1.48 -5.17
CA ALA A 80 3.20 1.70 -4.63
C ALA A 80 3.46 3.17 -4.27
N GLU A 81 3.08 4.11 -5.15
CA GLU A 81 3.20 5.55 -4.88
C GLU A 81 2.42 5.96 -3.63
N LYS A 82 1.17 5.50 -3.48
CA LYS A 82 0.35 5.79 -2.30
C LYS A 82 0.96 5.22 -1.02
N GLN A 83 1.40 3.97 -1.06
CA GLN A 83 1.99 3.30 0.09
C GLN A 83 3.31 3.95 0.52
N LEU A 84 4.19 4.25 -0.44
CA LEU A 84 5.46 4.92 -0.17
C LEU A 84 5.25 6.33 0.37
N LYS A 85 4.35 7.13 -0.22
CA LYS A 85 4.06 8.48 0.26
C LYS A 85 3.54 8.44 1.70
N SER A 86 2.64 7.53 2.01
CA SER A 86 2.10 7.35 3.36
C SER A 86 3.18 6.99 4.37
N ARG A 87 4.08 6.06 4.01
CA ARG A 87 5.22 5.66 4.85
C ARG A 87 6.19 6.82 5.08
N MET A 88 6.51 7.59 4.05
CA MET A 88 7.41 8.74 4.17
C MET A 88 6.80 9.83 5.06
N VAL A 89 5.51 10.12 4.91
CA VAL A 89 4.82 11.10 5.76
C VAL A 89 4.83 10.66 7.23
N LEU A 90 4.50 9.41 7.51
CA LEU A 90 4.57 8.86 8.86
C LEU A 90 5.99 8.92 9.43
N TYR A 91 6.99 8.57 8.62
CA TYR A 91 8.40 8.61 9.04
C TYR A 91 8.82 10.04 9.41
N GLU A 92 8.46 11.03 8.60
CA GLU A 92 8.77 12.43 8.87
C GLU A 92 8.06 12.94 10.13
N ILE A 93 6.78 12.60 10.33
CA ILE A 93 6.06 12.91 11.57
C ILE A 93 6.74 12.26 12.79
N ALA A 94 7.14 10.99 12.68
CA ALA A 94 7.79 10.26 13.76
C ALA A 94 9.18 10.84 14.07
N ARG A 95 9.91 11.31 13.05
CA ARG A 95 11.20 12.00 13.20
C ARG A 95 11.02 13.34 13.91
N GLU A 96 10.06 14.17 13.49
CA GLU A 96 9.77 15.47 14.12
C GLU A 96 9.33 15.33 15.58
N GLN A 97 8.64 14.24 15.92
CA GLN A 97 8.18 13.95 17.28
C GLN A 97 9.22 13.19 18.13
N ASN A 98 10.43 12.95 17.62
CA ASN A 98 11.49 12.16 18.28
C ASN A 98 11.03 10.76 18.73
N ILE A 99 10.11 10.15 17.98
CA ILE A 99 9.63 8.78 18.24
C ILE A 99 10.65 7.73 17.73
N LEU A 100 11.50 8.12 16.78
CA LEU A 100 12.47 7.22 16.13
C LEU A 100 13.83 7.13 16.82
N GLU A 101 14.13 8.00 17.80
CA GLU A 101 15.40 8.00 18.53
C GLU A 101 15.31 7.19 19.83
N HIS A 102 15.45 5.86 19.71
CA HIS A 102 15.73 4.96 20.83
C HIS A 102 16.73 3.88 20.41
#